data_AF-A0A2E5KG03-F1
#
_entry.id   AF-A0A2E5KG03-F1
#
_cell.length_a   1.000
_cell.length_b   1.000
_cell.length_c   1.000
_cell.angle_alpha   90.00
_cell.angle_beta   90.00
_cell.angle_gamma   90.00
#
_symmetry.space_group_name_H-M   'P 1'
#
loop_
_entity.id
_entity.type
_entity.pdbx_description
1 polymer ?
#
loop_
_entity_poly.entity_id
_entity_poly.type
_entity_poly.pdbx_seq_one_letter_code
_entity_poly.pdbx_strand_id
1 'polypeptide(L)'
;MGILSTFDRIVWGISVIVTFVVLFIIGGGWVLSWYPDPIDARAALIAQYYNLVYIAGMFVSALFVGTFFYFIFKFWDREQPAGLD
;
A
#
# COMPACT_ATOMS: atom_id res chain seq x y z
N MET A 1 12.64 -15.33 -22.09
CA MET A 1 11.57 -15.73 -21.15
C MET A 1 10.42 -14.74 -21.32
N GLY A 2 9.19 -15.23 -21.50
CA GLY A 2 8.02 -14.40 -21.82
C GLY A 2 7.73 -13.40 -20.72
N ILE A 3 8.22 -12.19 -20.93
CA ILE A 3 7.86 -10.95 -20.25
C ILE A 3 6.33 -10.88 -20.19
N LEU A 4 5.76 -10.86 -18.97
CA LEU A 4 4.34 -10.72 -18.67
C LEU A 4 3.57 -9.94 -19.75
N SER A 5 2.46 -10.50 -20.22
CA SER A 5 1.63 -9.86 -21.26
C SER A 5 1.07 -8.53 -20.77
N THR A 6 0.68 -7.64 -21.70
CA THR A 6 -0.01 -6.38 -21.37
C THR A 6 -1.19 -6.58 -20.43
N PHE A 7 -1.90 -7.71 -20.59
CA PHE A 7 -3.01 -8.09 -19.74
C PHE A 7 -2.57 -8.39 -18.30
N ASP A 8 -1.52 -9.20 -18.12
CA ASP A 8 -1.01 -9.57 -16.79
C ASP A 8 -0.56 -8.32 -16.00
N ARG A 9 -0.03 -7.32 -16.71
CA ARG A 9 0.41 -6.04 -16.14
C ARG A 9 -0.77 -5.19 -15.67
N ILE A 10 -1.85 -5.14 -16.45
CA ILE A 10 -3.07 -4.43 -16.07
C ILE A 10 -3.71 -5.10 -14.85
N VAL A 11 -3.83 -6.42 -14.87
CA VAL A 11 -4.37 -7.21 -13.75
C VAL A 11 -3.55 -6.98 -12.48
N TRP A 12 -2.22 -6.95 -12.61
CA TRP A 12 -1.33 -6.67 -11.49
C TRP A 12 -1.52 -5.25 -10.92
N GLY A 13 -1.53 -4.22 -11.78
CA GLY A 13 -1.74 -2.83 -11.34
C GLY A 13 -3.09 -2.65 -10.62
N ILE A 14 -4.15 -3.26 -11.15
CA ILE A 14 -5.47 -3.28 -10.51
C ILE A 14 -5.41 -3.99 -9.16
N SER A 15 -4.74 -5.14 -9.08
CA SER A 15 -4.62 -5.92 -7.83
C SER A 15 -3.96 -5.10 -6.72
N VAL A 16 -2.93 -4.31 -7.05
CA VAL A 16 -2.27 -3.42 -6.07
C VAL A 16 -3.19 -2.29 -5.63
N ILE A 17 -3.89 -1.63 -6.57
CA ILE A 17 -4.85 -0.56 -6.24
C ILE A 17 -5.95 -1.10 -5.32
N VAL A 18 -6.53 -2.25 -5.67
CA VAL A 18 -7.58 -2.90 -4.86
C VAL A 18 -7.04 -3.24 -3.48
N THR A 19 -5.85 -3.84 -3.39
CA THR A 19 -5.22 -4.18 -2.11
C THR A 19 -5.00 -2.94 -1.25
N PHE A 20 -4.49 -1.85 -1.83
CA PHE A 20 -4.30 -0.58 -1.13
C PHE A 20 -5.63 -0.01 -0.62
N VAL A 21 -6.67 0.02 -1.45
CA VAL A 21 -8.00 0.51 -1.07
C VAL A 21 -8.60 -0.32 0.07
N VAL A 22 -8.49 -1.65 0.01
CA VAL A 22 -8.98 -2.54 1.07
C VAL A 22 -8.24 -2.27 2.39
N LEU A 23 -6.90 -2.17 2.35
CA LEU A 23 -6.11 -1.86 3.55
C LEU A 23 -6.44 -0.47 4.11
N PHE A 24 -6.64 0.52 3.25
CA PHE A 24 -7.04 1.87 3.64
C PHE A 24 -8.41 1.87 4.34
N ILE A 25 -9.38 1.11 3.85
CA ILE A 25 -10.70 0.98 4.48
C ILE A 25 -10.61 0.26 5.83
N ILE A 26 -9.94 -0.90 5.88
CA ILE A 26 -9.77 -1.67 7.12
C ILE A 26 -9.07 -0.84 8.20
N GLY A 27 -8.10 -0.02 7.79
CA GLY A 27 -7.39 0.90 8.67
C GLY A 27 -8.20 2.09 9.18
N GLY A 28 -9.42 2.31 8.68
CA GLY A 28 -10.27 3.47 9.03
C GLY A 28 -10.13 4.64 8.07
N GLY A 29 -9.14 4.62 7.19
CA GLY A 29 -8.93 5.67 6.21
C GLY A 29 -8.95 7.06 6.85
N TRP A 30 -9.37 8.05 6.07
CA TRP A 30 -9.59 9.42 6.56
C TRP A 30 -11.08 9.71 6.84
N VAL A 31 -11.98 8.81 6.45
CA VAL A 31 -13.43 9.07 6.37
C VAL A 31 -14.24 8.17 7.32
N LEU A 32 -13.68 7.04 7.78
CA LEU A 32 -14.39 6.08 8.62
C LEU A 32 -13.75 6.00 10.02
N SER A 33 -14.46 6.47 11.03
CA SER A 33 -14.08 6.18 12.41
C SER A 33 -14.54 4.77 12.77
N TRP A 34 -13.60 3.86 13.02
CA TRP A 34 -13.90 2.57 13.65
C TRP A 34 -14.08 2.69 15.17
N TYR A 35 -13.84 3.88 15.73
CA TYR A 35 -14.06 4.12 17.15
C TYR A 35 -15.57 4.25 17.44
N PRO A 36 -16.06 3.64 18.52
CA PRO A 36 -17.42 3.86 19.01
C PRO A 36 -17.67 5.33 19.29
N ASP A 37 -18.87 5.82 18.97
CA ASP A 37 -19.32 7.17 19.30
C ASP A 37 -20.54 7.06 20.25
N PRO A 38 -20.45 7.55 21.51
CA PRO A 38 -19.35 8.31 22.10
C PRO A 38 -18.17 7.43 22.54
N ILE A 39 -16.95 7.98 22.40
CA ILE A 39 -15.73 7.35 22.89
C ILE A 39 -15.51 7.66 24.37
N ASP A 40 -15.17 6.64 25.16
CA ASP A 40 -14.79 6.82 26.56
C ASP A 40 -13.49 7.65 26.71
N ALA A 41 -13.36 8.43 27.78
CA ALA A 41 -12.19 9.29 28.00
C ALA A 41 -10.86 8.50 28.04
N ARG A 42 -10.87 7.28 28.58
CA ARG A 42 -9.69 6.41 28.59
C ARG A 42 -9.40 5.84 27.20
N ALA A 43 -10.45 5.49 26.46
CA ALA A 43 -10.32 5.02 25.08
C ALA A 43 -9.81 6.11 24.13
N ALA A 44 -10.18 7.38 24.36
CA ALA A 44 -9.69 8.52 23.59
C ALA A 44 -8.17 8.72 23.70
N LEU A 45 -7.59 8.49 24.88
CA LEU A 45 -6.14 8.53 25.07
C LEU A 45 -5.44 7.42 24.28
N ILE A 46 -6.03 6.22 24.28
CA ILE A 46 -5.49 5.05 23.58
C ILE A 46 -5.58 5.25 22.05
N ALA A 47 -6.70 5.80 21.56
CA ALA A 47 -6.96 6.05 20.14
C ALA A 47 -5.87 6.93 19.49
N GLN A 48 -5.29 7.88 20.23
CA GLN A 48 -4.19 8.71 19.72
C GLN A 48 -2.96 7.87 19.34
N TYR A 49 -2.60 6.88 20.15
CA TYR A 49 -1.47 5.99 19.84
C TYR A 49 -1.76 5.09 18.65
N TYR A 50 -2.99 4.55 18.54
CA TYR A 50 -3.40 3.76 17.39
C TYR A 50 -3.38 4.58 16.10
N ASN A 51 -3.88 5.82 16.13
CA ASN A 51 -3.84 6.72 14.98
C ASN A 51 -2.40 7.02 14.55
N LEU A 52 -1.49 7.23 15.50
CA LEU A 52 -0.07 7.46 15.19
C LEU A 52 0.56 6.23 14.50
N VAL A 53 0.33 5.04 15.04
CA VAL A 53 0.81 3.77 14.45
C VAL A 53 0.22 3.55 13.06
N TYR A 54 -1.06 3.85 12.88
CA TYR A 54 -1.74 3.74 11.60
C TYR A 54 -1.11 4.68 10.55
N ILE A 55 -0.90 5.94 10.89
CA ILE A 55 -0.25 6.92 9.99
C ILE A 55 1.17 6.47 9.64
N ALA A 56 1.96 6.05 10.62
CA ALA A 56 3.31 5.52 10.38
C ALA A 56 3.28 4.31 9.44
N GLY A 57 2.34 3.38 9.65
CA GLY A 57 2.14 2.22 8.79
C GLY A 57 1.73 2.59 7.36
N MET A 58 0.89 3.62 7.18
CA MET A 58 0.54 4.15 5.86
C MET A 58 1.77 4.70 5.14
N PHE A 59 2.62 5.48 5.82
CA PHE A 59 3.85 6.01 5.23
C PHE A 59 4.82 4.89 4.80
N VAL A 60 5.07 3.91 5.67
CA VAL A 60 5.96 2.78 5.33
C VAL A 60 5.40 1.99 4.16
N SER A 61 4.09 1.71 4.16
CA SER A 61 3.43 0.97 3.08
C SER A 61 3.48 1.74 1.76
N ALA A 62 3.22 3.05 1.79
CA ALA A 62 3.30 3.90 0.60
C ALA A 62 4.73 3.99 0.03
N LEU A 63 5.75 4.08 0.89
CA LEU A 63 7.14 4.04 0.47
C LEU A 63 7.51 2.68 -0.15
N PHE A 64 7.11 1.58 0.48
CA PHE A 64 7.39 0.23 -0.02
C PHE A 64 6.72 -0.02 -1.38
N VAL A 65 5.41 0.24 -1.47
CA VAL A 65 4.64 0.08 -2.69
C VAL A 65 5.13 1.05 -3.77
N GLY A 66 5.36 2.31 -3.43
CA GLY A 66 5.86 3.33 -4.37
C GLY A 66 7.25 3.01 -4.91
N THR A 67 8.17 2.54 -4.06
CA THR A 67 9.51 2.09 -4.48
C THR A 67 9.41 0.87 -5.39
N PHE A 68 8.52 -0.06 -5.09
CA PHE A 68 8.28 -1.23 -5.93
C PHE A 68 7.77 -0.83 -7.33
N PHE A 69 6.76 0.05 -7.42
CA PHE A 69 6.30 0.60 -8.69
C PHE A 69 7.39 1.36 -9.43
N TYR A 70 8.16 2.19 -8.72
CA TYR A 70 9.27 2.94 -9.30
C TYR A 70 10.29 2.01 -9.96
N PHE A 71 10.69 0.92 -9.28
CA PHE A 71 11.61 -0.05 -9.84
C PHE A 71 11.02 -0.76 -11.06
N ILE A 72 9.76 -1.16 -10.99
CA ILE A 72 9.09 -1.79 -12.12
C ILE A 72 9.10 -0.87 -13.33
N PHE A 73 8.68 0.38 -13.21
CA PHE A 73 8.65 1.32 -14.34
C PHE A 73 10.05 1.72 -14.81
N LYS A 74 11.00 1.93 -13.89
CA LYS A 74 12.36 2.36 -14.23
C LYS A 74 13.18 1.28 -14.92
N PHE A 75 12.96 0.02 -14.54
CA PHE A 75 13.70 -1.13 -15.07
C PHE A 75 12.86 -1.96 -16.05
N TRP A 76 11.69 -1.46 -16.43
CA TRP A 76 10.68 -2.10 -17.29
C TRP A 76 11.20 -2.58 -18.64
N ASP A 77 11.94 -1.72 -19.34
CA ASP A 77 12.44 -1.95 -20.71
C ASP A 77 13.95 -2.22 -20.74
N ARG A 78 14.56 -2.49 -19.59
CA ARG A 78 15.97 -2.85 -19.59
C ARG A 78 16.08 -4.31 -20.00
N GLU A 79 16.43 -4.54 -21.26
CA GLU A 79 17.19 -5.73 -21.70
C GLU A 79 18.59 -5.74 -21.04
N GLN A 80 18.66 -5.53 -19.72
CA GLN A 80 19.89 -5.71 -19.01
C GLN A 80 20.20 -7.20 -19.07
N PRO A 81 21.32 -7.61 -19.71
CA PRO A 81 21.75 -8.99 -19.62
C PRO A 81 21.84 -9.31 -18.13
N ALA A 82 21.33 -10.48 -17.72
CA ALA A 82 21.20 -10.85 -16.31
C ALA A 82 22.56 -10.95 -15.57
N GLY A 83 23.68 -10.54 -16.19
CA GLY A 83 25.03 -10.78 -15.70
C GLY A 83 25.35 -12.26 -15.55
N LEU A 84 24.53 -13.12 -16.17
CA LEU A 84 24.72 -14.55 -16.26
C LEU A 84 25.48 -14.78 -17.56
N ASP A 85 26.81 -14.63 -17.48
CA ASP A 85 27.71 -15.31 -18.41
C ASP A 85 27.52 -16.84 -18.31
#